data_AF-M1C3Y7-F1
#
_entry.id   AF-M1C3Y7-F1
#
_cell.length_a   1.000
_cell.length_b   1.000
_cell.length_c   1.000
_cell.angle_alpha   90.00
_cell.angle_beta   90.00
_cell.angle_gamma   90.00
#
_symmetry.space_group_name_H-M   'P 1'
#
loop_
_entity.id
_entity.type
_entity.pdbx_description
1 polymer ?
#
loop_
_entity_poly.entity_id
_entity_poly.type
_entity_poly.pdbx_seq_one_letter_code
_entity_poly.pdbx_strand_id
1 'polypeptide(L)'
;MVGAKKMFAATELQRQILYALVDQTLFGEQPSAGIDTMAIVADLKRQHTSWTHVDGTHWHTRFSHLTNYGAGYYSYLYAKCFATSIWQRMCQEDPLSLDTGSALRTKFLQHGGAKDPADILNDLAGSGIVRSCHGGIIPDITSLCKEMELLKC
;
A
#
# COMPACT_ATOMS: atom_id res chain seq x y z
N MET A 1 23.20 8.22 3.56
CA MET A 1 22.19 9.27 3.85
C MET A 1 20.97 8.65 4.52
N VAL A 2 20.90 8.65 5.86
CA VAL A 2 19.70 8.16 6.57
C VAL A 2 18.64 9.26 6.68
N GLY A 3 19.06 10.51 6.96
CA GLY A 3 18.14 11.63 7.13
C GLY A 3 17.32 11.99 5.88
N ALA A 4 17.89 11.82 4.68
CA ALA A 4 17.19 12.16 3.44
C ALA A 4 16.01 11.23 3.12
N LYS A 5 15.97 10.01 3.68
CA LYS A 5 14.90 9.01 3.42
C LYS A 5 13.50 9.57 3.73
N LYS A 6 13.38 10.45 4.72
CA LYS A 6 12.08 10.95 5.19
C LYS A 6 11.63 12.26 4.54
N MET A 7 12.51 12.94 3.80
CA MET A 7 12.29 14.33 3.36
C MET A 7 10.98 14.56 2.58
N PHE A 8 10.56 13.59 1.76
CA PHE A 8 9.31 13.68 0.99
C PHE A 8 8.37 12.49 1.21
N ALA A 9 8.56 11.72 2.28
CA ALA A 9 7.84 10.46 2.51
C ALA A 9 6.31 10.64 2.54
N ALA A 10 5.82 11.77 3.07
CA ALA A 10 4.40 12.10 3.09
C ALA A 10 3.84 12.36 1.68
N THR A 11 4.53 13.19 0.88
CA THR A 11 4.17 13.47 -0.51
C THR A 11 4.18 12.22 -1.38
N GLU A 12 5.17 11.35 -1.18
CA GLU A 12 5.25 10.07 -1.87
C GLU A 12 4.12 9.11 -1.49
N LEU A 13 3.78 9.02 -0.19
CA LEU A 13 2.63 8.23 0.25
C LEU A 13 1.33 8.76 -0.35
N GLN A 14 1.11 10.08 -0.28
CA GLN A 14 -0.09 10.72 -0.82
C GLN A 14 -0.25 10.43 -2.32
N ARG A 15 0.84 10.44 -3.09
CA ARG A 15 0.83 10.04 -4.50
C ARG A 15 0.40 8.58 -4.70
N GLN A 16 0.90 7.66 -3.88
CA GLN A 16 0.50 6.23 -3.95
C GLN A 16 -0.97 6.03 -3.57
N ILE A 17 -1.47 6.77 -2.58
CA ILE A 17 -2.89 6.79 -2.22
C ILE A 17 -3.74 7.30 -3.39
N LEU A 18 -3.36 8.41 -4.02
CA LEU A 18 -4.06 8.93 -5.19
C LEU A 18 -4.12 7.88 -6.31
N TYR A 19 -3.04 7.17 -6.58
CA TYR A 19 -3.01 6.15 -7.63
C TYR A 19 -3.95 4.97 -7.32
N ALA A 20 -3.99 4.53 -6.06
CA ALA A 20 -4.92 3.51 -5.60
C ALA A 20 -6.38 3.98 -5.70
N LEU A 21 -6.67 5.24 -5.35
CA LEU A 21 -8.00 5.81 -5.49
C LEU A 21 -8.44 5.88 -6.96
N VAL A 22 -7.59 6.38 -7.86
CA VAL A 22 -7.89 6.39 -9.30
C VAL A 22 -8.17 4.98 -9.82
N ASP A 23 -7.31 4.01 -9.49
CA ASP A 23 -7.49 2.61 -9.87
C ASP A 23 -8.83 2.04 -9.36
N GLN A 24 -9.13 2.17 -8.07
CA GLN A 24 -10.38 1.67 -7.50
C GLN A 24 -11.61 2.38 -8.06
N THR A 25 -11.56 3.69 -8.31
CA THR A 25 -12.70 4.43 -8.87
C THR A 25 -12.97 4.04 -10.32
N LEU A 26 -11.92 3.82 -11.13
CA LEU A 26 -12.09 3.43 -12.53
C LEU A 26 -12.52 1.97 -12.72
N PHE A 27 -12.17 1.08 -11.79
CA PHE A 27 -12.54 -0.35 -11.83
C PHE A 27 -13.67 -0.74 -10.87
N GLY A 28 -14.19 0.21 -10.08
CA GLY A 28 -15.32 0.01 -9.18
C GLY A 28 -16.67 0.02 -9.91
N GLU A 29 -17.75 0.28 -9.17
CA GLU A 29 -19.08 0.42 -9.75
C GLU A 29 -19.14 1.58 -10.77
N GLN A 30 -19.60 1.28 -11.99
CA GLN A 30 -19.64 2.26 -13.07
C GLN A 30 -21.08 2.60 -13.46
N PRO A 31 -21.38 3.87 -13.77
CA PRO A 31 -22.67 4.27 -14.33
C PRO A 31 -22.86 3.72 -15.74
N SER A 32 -24.12 3.46 -16.10
CA SER A 32 -24.49 2.94 -17.43
C SER A 32 -24.20 3.91 -18.59
N ALA A 33 -24.13 5.21 -18.31
CA ALA A 33 -23.88 6.26 -19.31
C ALA A 33 -22.39 6.41 -19.69
N GLY A 34 -21.50 5.55 -19.19
CA GLY A 34 -20.06 5.69 -19.34
C GLY A 34 -19.46 6.70 -18.36
N ILE A 35 -18.14 6.78 -18.31
CA ILE A 35 -17.40 7.65 -17.38
C ILE A 35 -16.50 8.65 -18.10
N ASP A 36 -16.44 9.86 -17.54
CA ASP A 36 -15.39 10.83 -17.86
C ASP A 36 -14.19 10.58 -16.94
N THR A 37 -13.24 9.78 -17.43
CA THR A 37 -12.02 9.45 -16.70
C THR A 37 -11.14 10.67 -16.42
N MET A 38 -11.26 11.73 -17.22
CA MET A 38 -10.52 12.97 -17.03
C MET A 38 -11.05 13.75 -15.84
N ALA A 39 -12.36 13.94 -15.79
CA ALA A 39 -13.03 14.59 -14.67
C ALA A 39 -12.77 13.85 -13.35
N ILE A 40 -12.85 12.50 -13.35
CA ILE A 40 -12.56 11.68 -12.17
C ILE A 40 -11.13 11.92 -11.66
N VAL A 41 -10.12 11.84 -12.54
CA VAL A 41 -8.72 12.03 -12.13
C VAL A 41 -8.47 13.46 -11.66
N ALA A 42 -9.08 14.45 -12.30
CA ALA A 42 -8.95 15.84 -11.88
C ALA A 42 -9.56 16.08 -10.49
N ASP A 43 -10.73 15.50 -10.25
CA ASP A 43 -11.45 15.59 -8.99
C ASP A 43 -10.69 14.92 -7.84
N LEU A 44 -10.22 13.68 -8.04
CA LEU A 44 -9.43 12.96 -7.04
C LEU A 44 -8.12 13.69 -6.70
N LYS A 45 -7.43 14.27 -7.69
CA LYS A 45 -6.24 15.09 -7.45
C LYS A 45 -6.55 16.30 -6.57
N ARG A 46 -7.63 17.01 -6.90
CA ARG A 46 -8.09 18.20 -6.15
C ARG A 46 -8.46 17.86 -4.70
N GLN A 47 -9.11 16.71 -4.47
CA GLN A 47 -9.57 16.30 -3.14
C GLN A 47 -8.44 15.75 -2.26
N HIS A 48 -7.50 14.99 -2.84
CA HIS A 48 -6.57 14.17 -2.07
C HIS A 48 -5.11 14.61 -2.14
N THR A 49 -4.77 15.63 -2.94
CA THR A 49 -3.40 16.14 -3.05
C THR A 49 -3.33 17.66 -2.91
N SER A 50 -2.12 18.19 -2.69
CA SER A 50 -1.89 19.64 -2.63
C SER A 50 -1.68 20.29 -4.01
N TRP A 51 -1.70 19.51 -5.10
CA TRP A 51 -1.53 20.02 -6.46
C TRP A 51 -2.77 19.75 -7.31
N THR A 52 -3.06 20.70 -8.21
CA THR A 52 -4.21 20.62 -9.10
C THR A 52 -3.92 19.79 -10.35
N HIS A 53 -4.98 19.34 -10.99
CA HIS A 53 -4.89 18.85 -12.37
C HIS A 53 -4.42 19.97 -13.30
N VAL A 54 -3.72 19.61 -14.38
CA VAL A 54 -3.33 20.54 -15.44
C VAL A 54 -4.19 20.22 -16.66
N ASP A 55 -4.99 21.19 -17.09
CA ASP A 55 -5.94 21.00 -18.19
C ASP A 55 -5.24 20.58 -19.49
N GLY A 56 -5.92 19.74 -20.27
CA GLY A 56 -5.38 19.17 -21.52
C GLY A 56 -4.38 18.02 -21.30
N THR A 57 -4.14 17.57 -20.06
CA THR A 57 -3.25 16.43 -19.79
C THR A 57 -4.03 15.16 -19.48
N HIS A 58 -3.60 14.01 -20.02
CA HIS A 58 -4.29 12.72 -19.82
C HIS A 58 -3.43 11.75 -18.99
N TRP A 59 -3.07 12.13 -17.75
CA TRP A 59 -2.10 11.38 -16.93
C TRP A 59 -2.38 9.88 -16.83
N HIS A 60 -3.64 9.48 -16.62
CA HIS A 60 -4.01 8.08 -16.42
C HIS A 60 -3.76 7.21 -17.66
N THR A 61 -3.75 7.78 -18.86
CA THR A 61 -3.42 7.03 -20.10
C THR A 61 -1.97 6.54 -20.13
N ARG A 62 -1.09 7.17 -19.36
CA ARG A 62 0.31 6.75 -19.18
C ARG A 62 0.50 5.87 -17.95
N PHE A 63 -0.55 5.65 -17.16
CA PHE A 63 -0.48 4.83 -15.96
C PHE A 63 -0.72 3.36 -16.34
N SER A 64 0.35 2.70 -16.77
CA SER A 64 0.30 1.33 -17.30
C SER A 64 -0.24 0.28 -16.33
N HIS A 65 -0.25 0.55 -15.01
CA HIS A 65 -0.80 -0.39 -14.04
C HIS A 65 -2.32 -0.58 -14.22
N LEU A 66 -3.02 0.38 -14.84
CA LEU A 66 -4.44 0.21 -15.14
C LEU A 66 -4.69 -0.92 -16.15
N THR A 67 -3.73 -1.29 -16.99
CA THR A 67 -3.99 -2.29 -18.05
C THR A 67 -3.76 -3.73 -17.61
N ASN A 68 -2.79 -3.97 -16.72
CA ASN A 68 -2.40 -5.32 -16.27
C ASN A 68 -2.60 -5.55 -14.77
N TYR A 69 -2.94 -4.51 -14.03
CA TYR A 69 -3.02 -4.52 -12.56
C TYR A 69 -4.24 -3.73 -12.06
N GLY A 70 -5.26 -3.58 -12.92
CA GLY A 70 -6.49 -2.88 -12.61
C GLY A 70 -7.19 -3.44 -11.38
N ALA A 71 -7.76 -2.55 -10.56
CA ALA A 71 -8.32 -2.83 -9.25
C ALA A 71 -7.31 -3.39 -8.21
N GLY A 72 -6.02 -3.42 -8.52
CA GLY A 72 -4.98 -4.00 -7.68
C GLY A 72 -4.02 -2.99 -7.04
N TYR A 73 -4.01 -1.72 -7.45
CA TYR A 73 -2.88 -0.82 -7.13
C TYR A 73 -2.73 -0.55 -5.62
N TYR A 74 -3.82 -0.63 -4.85
CA TYR A 74 -3.78 -0.49 -3.39
C TYR A 74 -2.87 -1.52 -2.70
N SER A 75 -2.56 -2.64 -3.36
CA SER A 75 -1.70 -3.69 -2.84
C SER A 75 -0.29 -3.19 -2.48
N TYR A 76 0.23 -2.16 -3.16
CA TYR A 76 1.51 -1.54 -2.83
C TYR A 76 1.48 -0.86 -1.45
N LEU A 77 0.36 -0.21 -1.10
CA LEU A 77 0.15 0.39 0.22
C LEU A 77 0.05 -0.71 1.28
N TYR A 78 -0.68 -1.79 0.98
CA TYR A 78 -0.78 -2.95 1.87
C TYR A 78 0.57 -3.59 2.14
N ALA A 79 1.34 -3.88 1.08
CA ALA A 79 2.67 -4.43 1.19
C ALA A 79 3.59 -3.53 2.02
N LYS A 80 3.49 -2.19 1.86
CA LYS A 80 4.24 -1.23 2.68
C LYS A 80 3.87 -1.31 4.17
N CYS A 81 2.59 -1.42 4.50
CA CYS A 81 2.15 -1.60 5.89
C CYS A 81 2.70 -2.90 6.49
N PHE A 82 2.56 -4.03 5.78
CA PHE A 82 3.07 -5.32 6.24
C PHE A 82 4.59 -5.32 6.39
N ALA A 83 5.33 -4.83 5.40
CA ALA A 83 6.78 -4.75 5.44
C ALA A 83 7.26 -3.88 6.62
N THR A 84 6.61 -2.75 6.88
CA THR A 84 6.96 -1.87 8.01
C THR A 84 6.71 -2.56 9.36
N SER A 85 5.58 -3.26 9.49
CA SER A 85 5.26 -4.02 10.70
C SER A 85 6.21 -5.19 10.92
N ILE A 86 6.55 -5.97 9.88
CA ILE A 86 7.54 -7.06 9.97
C ILE A 86 8.90 -6.50 10.36
N TRP A 87 9.34 -5.40 9.72
CA TRP A 87 10.62 -4.77 10.04
C TRP A 87 10.71 -4.35 11.51
N GLN A 88 9.71 -3.63 12.02
CA GLN A 88 9.70 -3.15 13.41
C GLN A 88 9.60 -4.28 14.42
N ARG A 89 8.83 -5.35 14.13
CA ARG A 89 8.64 -6.47 15.06
C ARG A 89 9.81 -7.44 15.10
N MET A 90 10.55 -7.61 14.00
CA MET A 90 11.49 -8.73 13.86
C MET A 90 12.90 -8.36 13.41
N CYS A 91 13.05 -7.29 12.64
CA CYS A 91 14.32 -6.97 11.98
C CYS A 91 15.04 -5.77 12.59
N GLN A 92 14.34 -4.84 13.22
CA GLN A 92 14.90 -3.54 13.60
C GLN A 92 16.02 -3.65 14.65
N GLU A 93 15.92 -4.59 15.58
CA GLU A 93 16.89 -4.78 16.67
C GLU A 93 18.20 -5.40 16.14
N ASP A 94 18.09 -6.49 15.37
CA ASP A 94 19.21 -7.12 14.67
C ASP A 94 18.82 -7.47 13.21
N PRO A 95 19.11 -6.57 12.25
CA PRO A 95 18.74 -6.76 10.85
C PRO A 95 19.41 -7.94 10.15
N LEU A 96 20.49 -8.48 10.72
CA LEU A 96 21.26 -9.58 10.14
C LEU A 96 21.15 -10.87 10.97
N SER A 97 20.19 -10.93 11.90
CA SER A 97 19.92 -12.10 12.71
C SER A 97 19.65 -13.34 11.85
N LEU A 98 20.41 -14.41 12.12
CA LEU A 98 20.21 -15.72 11.49
C LEU A 98 18.82 -16.29 11.79
N ASP A 99 18.32 -16.06 13.00
CA ASP A 99 17.01 -16.55 13.44
C ASP A 99 15.89 -15.82 12.70
N THR A 100 15.97 -14.48 12.59
CA THR A 100 15.02 -13.69 11.80
C THR A 100 15.05 -14.09 10.32
N GLY A 101 16.24 -14.26 9.74
CA GLY A 101 16.37 -14.74 8.36
C GLY A 101 15.78 -16.13 8.14
N SER A 102 16.00 -17.05 9.07
CA SER A 102 15.44 -18.41 9.04
C SER A 102 13.92 -18.40 9.17
N ALA A 103 13.35 -17.53 10.00
CA ALA A 103 11.91 -17.34 10.13
C ALA A 103 11.29 -16.74 8.85
N LEU A 104 11.90 -15.72 8.24
CA LEU A 104 11.45 -15.16 6.97
C LEU A 104 11.45 -16.22 5.85
N ARG A 105 12.50 -17.04 5.77
CA ARG A 105 12.56 -18.13 4.79
C ARG A 105 11.46 -19.16 5.02
N THR A 106 11.36 -19.70 6.24
CA THR A 106 10.54 -20.88 6.53
C THR A 106 9.08 -20.57 6.84
N LYS A 107 8.74 -19.36 7.29
CA LYS A 107 7.36 -19.00 7.61
C LYS A 107 6.69 -18.12 6.55
N PHE A 108 7.48 -17.40 5.75
CA PHE A 108 6.97 -16.42 4.79
C PHE A 108 7.24 -16.83 3.35
N LEU A 109 8.51 -16.91 2.95
CA LEU A 109 8.88 -17.04 1.54
C LEU A 109 8.65 -18.45 0.96
N GLN A 110 8.92 -19.51 1.74
CA GLN A 110 8.91 -20.88 1.20
C GLN A 110 7.54 -21.37 0.69
N HIS A 111 6.45 -20.76 1.17
CA HIS A 111 5.10 -21.21 0.86
C HIS A 111 4.61 -20.75 -0.52
N GLY A 112 5.17 -19.66 -1.07
CA GLY A 112 4.63 -19.02 -2.26
C GLY A 112 3.13 -18.75 -2.13
N GLY A 113 2.35 -19.15 -3.14
CA GLY A 113 0.88 -19.05 -3.11
C GLY A 113 0.16 -20.29 -2.54
N ALA A 114 0.87 -21.25 -1.97
CA ALA A 114 0.28 -22.52 -1.52
C ALA A 114 -0.35 -22.47 -0.12
N LYS A 115 -0.22 -21.34 0.59
CA LYS A 115 -0.78 -21.12 1.93
C LYS A 115 -1.49 -19.78 1.97
N ASP A 116 -2.55 -19.69 2.78
CA ASP A 116 -3.32 -18.46 2.94
C ASP A 116 -2.42 -17.30 3.40
N PRO A 117 -2.50 -16.12 2.76
CA PRO A 117 -1.66 -14.97 3.11
C PRO A 117 -1.83 -14.49 4.55
N ALA A 118 -3.05 -14.55 5.12
CA ALA A 118 -3.28 -14.17 6.51
C ALA A 118 -2.60 -15.14 7.47
N ASP A 119 -2.66 -16.44 7.18
CA ASP A 119 -1.96 -17.46 7.97
C ASP A 119 -0.44 -17.28 7.90
N ILE A 120 0.09 -17.04 6.70
CA ILE A 120 1.52 -16.73 6.49
C ILE A 120 1.96 -15.51 7.35
N LEU A 121 1.18 -14.43 7.32
CA LEU A 121 1.51 -13.19 8.04
C LEU A 121 1.41 -13.36 9.55
N ASN A 122 0.36 -14.03 10.05
CA ASN A 122 0.17 -14.28 11.47
C ASN A 122 1.24 -15.23 12.03
N ASP A 123 1.63 -16.29 11.29
CA ASP A 123 2.67 -17.23 11.72
C ASP A 123 4.05 -16.58 11.81
N LEU A 124 4.34 -15.63 10.91
CA LEU A 124 5.59 -14.88 10.90
C LEU A 124 5.62 -13.82 12.01
N ALA A 125 4.66 -12.89 12.01
CA ALA A 125 4.74 -11.63 12.75
C ALA A 125 3.75 -11.53 13.93
N GLY A 126 3.01 -12.60 14.20
CA GLY A 126 2.03 -12.68 15.29
C GLY A 126 0.70 -12.03 14.98
N SER A 127 -0.23 -12.14 15.94
CA SER A 127 -1.58 -11.61 15.81
C SER A 127 -1.60 -10.08 15.64
N GLY A 128 -2.68 -9.57 15.04
CA GLY A 128 -2.91 -8.15 14.85
C GLY A 128 -2.12 -7.51 13.71
N ILE A 129 -1.33 -8.26 12.93
CA ILE A 129 -0.75 -7.75 11.68
C ILE A 129 -1.80 -7.64 10.56
N VAL A 130 -2.81 -8.51 10.59
CA VAL A 130 -3.95 -8.55 9.67
C VAL A 130 -5.25 -8.45 10.46
N ARG A 131 -6.22 -7.70 9.92
CA ARG A 131 -7.62 -7.69 10.33
C ARG A 131 -8.50 -8.16 9.18
N SER A 132 -9.32 -9.19 9.40
CA SER A 132 -10.29 -9.65 8.40
C SER A 132 -11.51 -8.72 8.34
N CYS A 133 -11.98 -8.40 7.14
CA CYS A 133 -13.11 -7.51 6.90
C CYS A 133 -13.82 -7.91 5.60
N HIS A 134 -15.10 -8.30 5.67
CA HIS A 134 -15.93 -8.69 4.51
C HIS A 134 -15.24 -9.69 3.54
N GLY A 135 -14.53 -10.69 4.08
CA GLY A 135 -13.80 -11.68 3.28
C GLY A 135 -12.46 -11.20 2.71
N GLY A 136 -12.11 -9.92 2.89
CA GLY A 136 -10.79 -9.37 2.60
C GLY A 136 -9.92 -9.22 3.85
N ILE A 137 -8.67 -8.82 3.63
CA ILE A 137 -7.71 -8.48 4.68
C ILE A 137 -7.47 -6.97 4.72
N ILE A 138 -7.19 -6.42 5.90
CA ILE A 138 -6.77 -5.04 6.10
C ILE A 138 -5.50 -5.08 6.96
N PRO A 139 -4.39 -4.48 6.52
CA PRO A 139 -3.16 -4.43 7.32
C PRO A 139 -3.35 -3.52 8.54
N ASP A 140 -2.70 -3.87 9.65
CA ASP A 140 -2.45 -2.89 10.69
C ASP A 140 -1.50 -1.79 10.18
N ILE A 141 -1.93 -0.54 10.33
CA ILE A 141 -1.19 0.63 9.83
C ILE A 141 -0.34 1.30 10.92
N THR A 142 -0.43 0.83 12.17
CA THR A 142 0.18 1.49 13.34
C THR A 142 1.68 1.71 13.14
N SER A 143 2.40 0.67 12.72
CA SER A 143 3.86 0.73 12.48
C SER A 143 4.22 1.76 11.41
N LEU A 144 3.44 1.82 10.31
CA LEU A 144 3.65 2.78 9.23
C LEU A 144 3.34 4.21 9.67
N CYS A 145 2.23 4.42 10.38
CA CYS A 145 1.88 5.73 10.93
C CYS A 145 2.95 6.24 11.90
N LYS A 146 3.55 5.35 12.71
CA LYS A 146 4.68 5.69 13.58
C LYS A 146 5.94 6.04 12.80
N GLU A 147 6.31 5.26 11.78
CA GLU A 147 7.48 5.58 10.92
C GLU A 147 7.31 6.93 10.21
N MET A 148 6.08 7.27 9.85
CA MET A 148 5.70 8.51 9.17
C MET A 148 5.36 9.66 10.11
N GLU A 149 5.46 9.47 11.44
CA GLU A 149 5.22 10.51 12.44
C GLU A 149 3.79 11.11 12.35
N LEU A 150 2.81 10.27 12.01
CA LEU A 150 1.39 10.65 11.85
C LEU A 150 0.56 10.43 13.11
N LEU A 151 1.06 9.65 14.07
CA LEU A 151 0.40 9.46 15.37
C LEU A 151 0.75 10.64 16.28
N LYS A 152 -0.27 11.32 16.80
CA LYS A 152 -0.07 12.32 17.86
C LYS A 152 0.35 11.60 19.14
N CYS A 153 1.35 12.13 19.85
CA CYS A 153 1.70 11.72 21.20
C CYS A 153 0.49 11.87 22.16
#